data_AF-A0AAD8GSN5-F1
#
_entry.id   AF-A0AAD8GSN5-F1
#
_cell.length_a   1.000
_cell.length_b   1.000
_cell.length_c   1.000
_cell.angle_alpha   90.00
_cell.angle_beta   90.00
_cell.angle_gamma   90.00
#
_symmetry.space_group_name_H-M   'P 1'
#
loop_
_entity.id
_entity.type
_entity.pdbx_description
1 polymer ?
#
loop_
_entity_poly.entity_id
_entity_poly.type
_entity_poly.pdbx_seq_one_letter_code
_entity_poly.pdbx_strand_id
1 'polypeptide(L)'
;MSFSDEGLGPVPSKWKGICQNDIDRAFHCNRKLIGARYFRNGYASVAGSLDPSYDSPRDTDGHGSHTLSTTAGGSFVPGANVFGYGNGTSKGGSPKARVASYKVCWPPVGGEECYDADILAAFDVAIDDRVFLV
;
A
#
# COMPACT_ATOMS: atom_id res chain seq x y z
N MET A 1 -14.08 -6.00 -4.99
CA MET A 1 -12.74 -5.96 -4.37
C MET A 1 -12.41 -4.53 -3.96
N SER A 2 -11.79 -4.30 -2.79
CA SER A 2 -11.60 -2.96 -2.21
C SER A 2 -10.77 -2.04 -3.10
N PHE A 3 -9.75 -2.54 -3.80
CA PHE A 3 -8.90 -1.71 -4.67
C PHE A 3 -9.31 -1.76 -6.15
N SER A 4 -10.60 -2.01 -6.44
CA SER A 4 -11.15 -1.92 -7.80
C SER A 4 -11.12 -0.48 -8.30
N ASP A 5 -10.81 -0.30 -9.58
CA ASP A 5 -10.72 0.99 -10.25
C ASP A 5 -11.91 1.30 -11.17
N GLU A 6 -12.97 0.51 -11.05
CA GLU A 6 -14.23 0.70 -11.76
C GLU A 6 -14.83 2.09 -11.47
N GLY A 7 -15.27 2.77 -12.53
CA GLY A 7 -15.83 4.12 -12.43
C GLY A 7 -14.82 5.24 -12.16
N LEU A 8 -13.52 4.95 -12.08
CA LEU A 8 -12.48 5.98 -11.94
C LEU A 8 -11.97 6.45 -13.31
N GLY A 9 -11.76 7.75 -13.46
CA GLY A 9 -11.11 8.33 -14.65
C GLY A 9 -9.60 8.02 -14.72
N PRO A 10 -8.87 8.59 -15.69
CA PRO A 10 -7.40 8.47 -15.75
C PRO A 10 -6.73 8.94 -14.45
N VAL A 11 -5.51 8.46 -14.19
CA VAL A 11 -4.70 8.92 -13.05
C VAL A 11 -4.42 10.43 -13.22
N PRO A 12 -4.56 11.24 -12.16
CA PRO A 12 -4.31 12.68 -12.26
C PRO A 12 -2.91 12.99 -12.78
N SER A 13 -2.78 13.88 -13.78
CA SER A 13 -1.49 14.24 -14.39
C SER A 13 -0.47 14.86 -13.42
N LYS A 14 -0.94 15.36 -12.27
CA LYS A 14 -0.08 15.88 -11.21
C LYS A 14 0.66 14.78 -10.43
N TRP A 15 0.17 13.54 -10.46
CA TRP A 15 0.76 12.39 -9.79
C TRP A 15 2.11 12.07 -10.42
N LYS A 16 3.14 11.87 -9.58
CA LYS A 16 4.50 11.56 -10.03
C LYS A 16 5.01 10.19 -9.59
N GLY A 17 4.29 9.51 -8.69
CA GLY A 17 4.72 8.23 -8.18
C GLY A 17 4.66 7.10 -9.19
N ILE A 18 5.36 6.03 -8.85
CA ILE A 18 5.54 4.86 -9.70
C ILE A 18 4.85 3.62 -9.11
N CYS A 19 4.69 2.61 -9.95
CA CYS A 19 4.43 1.25 -9.49
C CYS A 19 5.72 0.44 -9.56
N GLN A 20 6.34 0.19 -8.42
CA GLN A 20 7.58 -0.57 -8.34
C GLN A 20 7.27 -2.07 -8.49
N ASN A 21 7.46 -2.61 -9.69
CA ASN A 21 7.16 -4.01 -10.03
C ASN A 21 8.28 -4.67 -10.87
N ASP A 22 9.50 -4.15 -10.74
CA ASP A 22 10.70 -4.61 -11.42
C ASP A 22 11.05 -6.07 -11.06
N ILE A 23 10.83 -6.46 -9.79
CA ILE A 23 11.04 -7.81 -9.28
C ILE A 23 9.76 -8.65 -9.31
N ASP A 24 8.70 -8.23 -8.60
CA ASP A 24 7.38 -8.87 -8.66
C ASP A 24 6.58 -8.31 -9.84
N ARG A 25 6.82 -8.87 -11.02
CA ARG A 25 6.09 -8.49 -12.25
C ARG A 25 4.61 -8.81 -12.22
N ALA A 26 4.12 -9.62 -11.28
CA ALA A 26 2.70 -9.89 -11.10
C ALA A 26 2.01 -8.82 -10.23
N PHE A 27 2.77 -7.93 -9.60
CA PHE A 27 2.24 -6.76 -8.93
C PHE A 27 1.97 -5.65 -9.95
N HIS A 28 0.74 -5.14 -9.93
CA HIS A 28 0.33 -4.07 -10.83
C HIS A 28 -0.52 -3.05 -10.09
N CYS A 29 -0.22 -1.79 -10.37
CA CYS A 29 -1.05 -0.66 -10.01
C CYS A 29 -2.17 -0.51 -11.05
N ASN A 30 -3.24 0.16 -10.67
CA ASN A 30 -4.38 0.44 -11.53
C ASN A 30 -4.83 1.89 -11.30
N ARG A 31 -6.04 2.26 -11.75
CA ARG A 31 -6.52 3.62 -11.52
C ARG A 31 -6.99 3.83 -10.08
N LYS A 32 -7.03 2.84 -9.18
CA LYS A 32 -7.35 3.01 -7.75
C LYS A 32 -6.10 3.08 -6.89
N LEU A 33 -5.27 2.05 -6.93
CA LEU A 33 -3.92 2.02 -6.38
C LEU A 33 -2.96 2.55 -7.45
N ILE A 34 -2.65 3.84 -7.40
CA ILE A 34 -1.95 4.55 -8.48
C ILE A 34 -0.43 4.53 -8.33
N GLY A 35 0.08 4.11 -7.18
CA GLY A 35 1.50 3.87 -6.97
C GLY A 35 1.74 2.94 -5.79
N ALA A 36 2.87 2.26 -5.83
CA ALA A 36 3.28 1.34 -4.80
C ALA A 36 4.81 1.24 -4.80
N ARG A 37 5.41 1.47 -3.65
CA ARG A 37 6.87 1.43 -3.44
C ARG A 37 7.16 0.76 -2.11
N TYR A 38 8.41 0.35 -1.91
CA TYR A 38 8.86 -0.21 -0.64
C TYR A 38 10.24 0.32 -0.26
N PHE A 39 10.54 0.35 1.04
CA PHE A 39 11.80 0.82 1.62
C PHE A 39 12.24 -0.17 2.70
N ARG A 40 13.45 -0.71 2.58
CA ARG A 40 13.98 -1.77 3.45
C ARG A 40 15.42 -1.54 3.87
N ASN A 41 15.99 -0.38 3.56
CA ASN A 41 17.42 -0.15 3.80
C ASN A 41 17.69 0.01 5.30
N GLY A 42 16.77 0.65 6.02
CA GLY A 42 16.79 0.72 7.48
C GLY A 42 16.71 -0.68 8.10
N TYR A 43 15.72 -1.47 7.68
CA TYR A 43 15.57 -2.86 8.09
C TYR A 43 16.84 -3.68 7.83
N ALA A 44 17.37 -3.62 6.60
CA ALA A 44 18.54 -4.41 6.20
C ALA A 44 19.81 -4.03 6.98
N SER A 45 19.92 -2.79 7.46
CA SER A 45 21.05 -2.36 8.28
C SER A 45 21.09 -3.00 9.67
N VAL A 46 19.94 -3.48 10.17
CA VAL A 46 19.80 -4.08 11.52
C VAL A 46 19.61 -5.59 11.44
N ALA A 47 18.70 -6.05 10.58
CA ALA A 47 18.30 -7.45 10.46
C ALA A 47 19.03 -8.22 9.35
N GLY A 48 19.79 -7.53 8.51
CA GLY A 48 20.39 -8.12 7.30
C GLY A 48 19.39 -8.28 6.15
N SER A 49 19.78 -9.02 5.12
CA SER A 49 18.97 -9.18 3.92
C SER A 49 17.65 -9.92 4.20
N LEU A 50 16.55 -9.38 3.70
CA LEU A 50 15.26 -10.07 3.64
C LEU A 50 15.29 -11.17 2.57
N ASP A 51 14.40 -12.15 2.73
CA ASP A 51 14.13 -13.11 1.66
C ASP A 51 13.68 -12.36 0.39
N PRO A 52 14.22 -12.66 -0.79
CA PRO A 52 13.86 -11.98 -2.04
C PRO A 52 12.36 -11.99 -2.38
N SER A 53 11.57 -12.90 -1.80
CA SER A 53 10.10 -12.89 -1.90
C SER A 53 9.47 -11.61 -1.34
N TYR A 54 10.18 -10.87 -0.48
CA TYR A 54 9.76 -9.58 0.05
C TYR A 54 10.14 -8.38 -0.83
N ASP A 55 10.85 -8.58 -1.95
CA ASP A 55 11.30 -7.51 -2.85
C ASP A 55 10.16 -6.97 -3.74
N SER A 56 9.03 -6.65 -3.10
CA SER A 56 7.80 -6.19 -3.74
C SER A 56 7.04 -5.25 -2.79
N PRO A 57 6.29 -4.26 -3.32
CA PRO A 57 5.35 -3.48 -2.53
C PRO A 57 4.16 -4.29 -2.00
N ARG A 58 4.03 -5.56 -2.42
CA ARG A 58 2.98 -6.47 -1.97
C ARG A 58 2.98 -6.62 -0.46
N ASP A 59 1.80 -6.42 0.11
CA ASP A 59 1.54 -6.69 1.52
C ASP A 59 1.48 -8.21 1.76
N THR A 60 2.27 -8.66 2.72
CA THR A 60 2.40 -10.06 3.14
C THR A 60 1.92 -10.28 4.57
N ASP A 61 1.55 -9.21 5.27
CA ASP A 61 1.07 -9.23 6.65
C ASP A 61 -0.45 -9.02 6.69
N GLY A 62 -0.95 -8.01 5.97
CA GLY A 62 -2.37 -7.67 5.88
C GLY A 62 -2.71 -6.34 6.55
N HIS A 63 -1.91 -5.86 7.51
CA HIS A 63 -2.15 -4.58 8.21
C HIS A 63 -2.24 -3.40 7.24
N GLY A 64 -1.36 -3.36 6.25
CA GLY A 64 -1.34 -2.31 5.22
C GLY A 64 -2.59 -2.33 4.36
N SER A 65 -2.97 -3.52 3.85
CA SER A 65 -4.19 -3.70 3.04
C SER A 65 -5.45 -3.35 3.82
N HIS A 66 -5.54 -3.77 5.08
CA HIS A 66 -6.66 -3.45 5.96
C HIS A 66 -6.78 -1.93 6.17
N THR A 67 -5.70 -1.29 6.61
CA THR A 67 -5.67 0.16 6.91
C THR A 67 -5.93 1.00 5.66
N LEU A 68 -5.30 0.66 4.54
CA LEU A 68 -5.48 1.37 3.27
C LEU A 68 -6.92 1.24 2.75
N SER A 69 -7.54 0.07 2.95
CA SER A 69 -8.94 -0.14 2.57
C SER A 69 -9.92 0.67 3.45
N THR A 70 -9.64 0.80 4.75
CA THR A 70 -10.50 1.52 5.71
C THR A 70 -10.44 3.04 5.53
N THR A 71 -9.25 3.61 5.34
CA THR A 71 -9.07 5.08 5.26
C THR A 71 -9.77 5.70 4.05
N ALA A 72 -9.37 5.32 2.83
CA ALA A 72 -9.96 5.85 1.60
C ALA A 72 -9.83 4.91 0.39
N GLY A 73 -9.01 3.87 0.50
CA GLY A 73 -8.73 2.93 -0.57
C GLY A 73 -9.84 1.93 -0.84
N GLY A 74 -10.83 1.78 0.05
CA GLY A 74 -11.93 0.85 -0.16
C GLY A 74 -13.00 1.41 -1.11
N SER A 75 -12.99 0.93 -2.36
CA SER A 75 -14.16 0.95 -3.24
C SER A 75 -15.31 0.15 -2.60
N PHE A 76 -16.54 0.37 -3.05
CA PHE A 76 -17.69 -0.36 -2.52
C PHE A 76 -17.58 -1.86 -2.80
N VAL A 77 -17.64 -2.68 -1.76
CA VAL A 77 -17.60 -4.15 -1.84
C VAL A 77 -18.87 -4.73 -1.23
N PRO A 78 -19.90 -5.03 -2.04
CA PRO A 78 -21.12 -5.67 -1.57
C PRO A 78 -20.86 -7.09 -1.04
N GLY A 79 -21.61 -7.51 -0.02
CA GLY A 79 -21.52 -8.85 0.57
C GLY A 79 -20.21 -9.13 1.30
N ALA A 80 -19.44 -8.10 1.65
CA ALA A 80 -18.23 -8.26 2.44
C ALA A 80 -18.61 -8.80 3.83
N ASN A 81 -17.95 -9.87 4.25
CA ASN A 81 -18.14 -10.52 5.54
C ASN A 81 -16.88 -11.31 5.91
N VAL A 82 -16.72 -11.62 7.20
CA VAL A 82 -15.69 -12.52 7.70
C VAL A 82 -16.39 -13.72 8.33
N PHE A 83 -16.31 -14.88 7.68
CA PHE A 83 -17.02 -16.11 8.11
C PHE A 83 -18.52 -15.89 8.38
N GLY A 84 -19.19 -15.04 7.60
CA GLY A 84 -20.61 -14.69 7.75
C GLY A 84 -20.89 -13.54 8.73
N TYR A 85 -19.90 -13.09 9.52
CA TYR A 85 -20.04 -11.95 10.42
C TYR A 85 -19.78 -10.62 9.71
N GLY A 86 -20.52 -9.59 10.11
CA GLY A 86 -20.36 -8.24 9.55
C GLY A 86 -20.86 -8.10 8.11
N ASN A 87 -21.81 -8.92 7.68
CA ASN A 87 -22.33 -8.91 6.31
C ASN A 87 -22.88 -7.52 5.94
N GLY A 88 -22.33 -6.94 4.89
CA GLY A 88 -22.74 -5.63 4.41
C GLY A 88 -21.92 -5.18 3.20
N THR A 89 -21.95 -3.87 2.94
CA THR A 89 -21.09 -3.25 1.93
C THR A 89 -19.90 -2.59 2.62
N SER A 90 -18.70 -3.13 2.44
CA SER A 90 -17.47 -2.50 2.92
C SER A 90 -17.06 -1.36 1.99
N LYS A 91 -16.58 -0.26 2.57
CA LYS A 91 -16.08 0.92 1.84
C LYS A 91 -15.17 1.75 2.73
N GLY A 92 -14.18 2.42 2.14
CA GLY A 92 -13.29 3.32 2.88
C GLY A 92 -13.98 4.64 3.27
N GLY A 93 -13.32 5.48 4.06
CA GLY A 93 -13.78 6.85 4.36
C GLY A 93 -14.11 7.66 3.10
N SER A 94 -13.22 7.64 2.10
CA SER A 94 -13.42 8.28 0.78
C SER A 94 -13.26 7.31 -0.40
N PRO A 95 -14.31 6.55 -0.77
CA PRO A 95 -14.22 5.45 -1.76
C PRO A 95 -13.73 5.84 -3.16
N LYS A 96 -13.84 7.12 -3.53
CA LYS A 96 -13.37 7.63 -4.83
C LYS A 96 -11.94 8.18 -4.79
N ALA A 97 -11.30 8.23 -3.62
CA ALA A 97 -9.91 8.64 -3.51
C ALA A 97 -8.99 7.66 -4.23
N ARG A 98 -7.88 8.18 -4.76
CA ARG A 98 -6.76 7.37 -5.23
C ARG A 98 -5.84 7.09 -4.06
N VAL A 99 -5.25 5.91 -4.03
CA VAL A 99 -4.33 5.52 -2.97
C VAL A 99 -2.96 5.17 -3.54
N ALA A 100 -1.93 5.41 -2.74
CA ALA A 100 -0.58 4.95 -2.99
C ALA A 100 -0.09 4.21 -1.74
N SER A 101 0.74 3.18 -1.94
CA SER A 101 1.31 2.39 -0.85
C SER A 101 2.81 2.60 -0.75
N TYR A 102 3.29 2.84 0.47
CA TYR A 102 4.72 2.93 0.77
C TYR A 102 5.02 1.93 1.88
N LYS A 103 5.48 0.74 1.50
CA LYS A 103 5.76 -0.36 2.43
C LYS A 103 7.09 -0.11 3.13
N VAL A 104 7.03 0.05 4.46
CA VAL A 104 8.20 0.32 5.33
C VAL A 104 8.32 -0.67 6.48
N CYS A 105 7.32 -1.54 6.63
CA CYS A 105 7.26 -2.54 7.67
C CYS A 105 7.54 -3.92 7.08
N TRP A 106 8.28 -4.71 7.84
CA TRP A 106 8.86 -6.00 7.45
C TRP A 106 8.72 -7.00 8.61
N PRO A 107 9.00 -8.30 8.39
CA PRO A 107 8.91 -9.29 9.46
C PRO A 107 9.69 -8.84 10.72
N PRO A 108 9.09 -8.97 11.92
CA PRO A 108 9.66 -8.35 13.12
C PRO A 108 10.99 -8.99 13.52
N VAL A 109 11.97 -8.15 13.89
CA VAL A 109 13.28 -8.55 14.43
C VAL A 109 13.53 -7.77 15.72
N GLY A 110 13.72 -8.49 16.82
CA GLY A 110 13.92 -7.85 18.13
C GLY A 110 12.68 -7.09 18.65
N GLY A 111 11.49 -7.34 18.07
CA GLY A 111 10.25 -6.61 18.36
C GLY A 111 9.97 -5.42 17.45
N GLU A 112 10.91 -5.06 16.57
CA GLU A 112 10.80 -3.95 15.64
C GLU A 112 10.51 -4.45 14.21
N GLU A 113 9.54 -3.81 13.55
CA GLU A 113 9.09 -4.16 12.19
C GLU A 113 9.24 -3.01 11.18
N CYS A 114 9.07 -1.77 11.64
CA CYS A 114 9.14 -0.56 10.82
C CYS A 114 10.27 0.33 11.35
N TYR A 115 11.31 0.51 10.55
CA TYR A 115 12.48 1.27 10.98
C TYR A 115 12.36 2.74 10.57
N ASP A 116 12.72 3.67 11.46
CA ASP A 116 12.60 5.12 11.25
C ASP A 116 13.25 5.59 9.93
N ALA A 117 14.39 5.01 9.56
CA ALA A 117 15.07 5.34 8.31
C ALA A 117 14.22 5.02 7.06
N ASP A 118 13.49 3.89 7.08
CA ASP A 118 12.61 3.51 5.98
C ASP A 118 11.32 4.35 5.97
N ILE A 119 10.81 4.72 7.16
CA ILE A 119 9.66 5.63 7.32
C ILE A 119 9.99 7.01 6.74
N LEU A 120 11.13 7.59 7.11
CA LEU A 120 11.55 8.90 6.61
C LEU A 120 11.79 8.89 5.10
N ALA A 121 12.43 7.84 4.57
CA ALA A 121 12.61 7.67 3.13
C ALA A 121 11.27 7.59 2.38
N ALA A 122 10.28 6.91 2.96
CA ALA A 122 8.93 6.85 2.40
C ALA A 122 8.23 8.22 2.41
N PHE A 123 8.38 9.02 3.48
CA PHE A 123 7.82 10.36 3.53
C PHE A 123 8.41 11.30 2.47
N ASP A 124 9.74 11.31 2.33
CA ASP A 124 10.42 12.13 1.31
C ASP A 124 9.90 11.82 -0.09
N VAL A 125 9.73 10.52 -0.39
CA VAL A 125 9.18 10.08 -1.65
C VAL A 125 7.70 10.42 -1.79
N ALA A 126 6.87 10.24 -0.75
CA ALA A 126 5.45 10.56 -0.80
C ALA A 126 5.22 12.06 -1.10
N ILE A 127 6.08 12.93 -0.57
CA ILE A 127 6.07 14.37 -0.84
C ILE A 127 6.42 14.65 -2.30
N ASP A 128 7.49 14.06 -2.84
CA ASP A 128 7.88 14.25 -4.25
C ASP A 128 6.82 13.69 -5.23
N ASP A 129 6.20 12.56 -4.87
CA ASP A 129 5.11 11.92 -5.62
C ASP A 129 3.82 12.77 -5.63
N ARG A 130 3.77 13.83 -4.80
CA ARG A 130 2.63 14.73 -4.58
C ARG A 130 1.41 14.07 -3.95
N VAL A 131 1.65 13.20 -2.97
CA VAL A 131 0.60 12.69 -2.08
C VAL A 131 -0.06 13.87 -1.35
N PHE A 132 -1.38 13.86 -1.27
CA PHE A 132 -2.14 14.95 -0.66
C PHE A 132 -2.30 14.80 0.86
N LEU A 133 -2.44 13.56 1.33
CA LEU A 133 -2.59 13.20 2.73
C LEU A 133 -1.90 11.85 2.95
N VAL A 134 -1.09 11.78 4.01
CA VAL A 134 -0.49 10.55 4.54
C VAL A 134 -1.19 10.23 5.85
#